data_AF-A0A2N6PQE4-F1
#
_entry.id   AF-A0A2N6PQE4-F1
#
_cell.length_a   1.000
_cell.length_b   1.000
_cell.length_c   1.000
_cell.angle_alpha   90.00
_cell.angle_beta   90.00
_cell.angle_gamma   90.00
#
_symmetry.space_group_name_H-M   'P 1'
#
loop_
_entity.id
_entity.type
_entity.pdbx_description
1 polymer ?
#
loop_
_entity_poly.entity_id
_entity_poly.type
_entity_poly.pdbx_seq_one_letter_code
_entity_poly.pdbx_strand_id
1 'polypeptide(L)' 'MSPERDLDAWLLNPKPVPKRNMELLTDDLLAGDIILLWRIQFGTFTTETWFPKYFEYTYGIDTPKHLKLW' A
#
# COMPACT_ATOMS: atom_id res chain seq x y z
N MET A 1 14.81 0.83 -4.55
CA MET A 1 14.56 -0.37 -5.40
C MET A 1 15.83 -1.20 -5.42
N SER A 2 15.76 -2.54 -5.37
CA SER A 2 16.99 -3.36 -5.41
C SER A 2 17.76 -3.01 -6.69
N PRO A 3 19.05 -2.64 -6.60
CA PRO A 3 19.86 -2.29 -7.78
C PRO A 3 19.93 -3.40 -8.82
N GLU A 4 19.72 -4.64 -8.39
CA GLU A 4 19.85 -5.86 -9.19
C GLU A 4 18.50 -6.39 -9.72
N ARG A 5 17.40 -5.65 -9.51
CA ARG A 5 16.08 -6.12 -9.94
C ARG A 5 15.96 -6.03 -11.47
N ASP A 6 15.80 -7.19 -12.11
CA ASP A 6 15.36 -7.28 -13.50
C ASP A 6 13.95 -6.65 -13.64
N LEU A 7 13.91 -5.50 -14.30
CA LEU A 7 12.69 -4.71 -14.46
C LEU A 7 11.72 -5.34 -15.46
N ASP A 8 12.22 -5.92 -16.55
CA ASP A 8 11.39 -6.50 -17.61
C ASP A 8 10.69 -7.76 -17.11
N ALA A 9 11.42 -8.62 -16.40
CA ALA A 9 10.84 -9.80 -15.75
C ALA A 9 9.84 -9.43 -14.64
N TRP A 10 10.12 -8.36 -13.88
CA TRP A 10 9.21 -7.90 -12.83
C TRP A 10 7.93 -7.27 -13.39
N LEU A 11 7.99 -6.51 -14.48
CA LEU A 11 6.81 -5.93 -15.13
C LEU A 11 5.87 -6.99 -15.70
N LEU A 12 6.41 -8.12 -16.18
CA LEU A 12 5.62 -9.26 -16.64
C LEU A 12 4.90 -10.01 -15.50
N ASN A 13 5.47 -10.02 -14.29
CA ASN A 13 4.87 -10.67 -13.12
C ASN A 13 5.24 -9.93 -11.81
N PRO A 14 4.58 -8.79 -11.52
CA PRO A 14 4.91 -7.98 -10.37
C PRO A 14 4.47 -8.70 -9.09
N LYS A 15 5.45 -9.23 -8.36
CA LYS A 15 5.20 -9.82 -7.04
C LYS A 15 5.08 -8.71 -6.00
N PRO A 16 4.03 -8.72 -5.17
CA PRO A 16 3.90 -7.77 -4.07
C PRO A 16 5.09 -7.91 -3.11
N VAL A 17 5.52 -6.77 -2.56
CA VAL A 17 6.58 -6.74 -1.54
C VAL A 17 6.04 -7.41 -0.27
N PRO A 18 6.73 -8.42 0.30
CA PRO A 18 6.30 -9.00 1.57
C PRO A 18 6.21 -7.93 2.65
N LYS A 19 5.17 -7.97 3.50
CA LYS A 19 4.94 -6.98 4.56
C LYS A 19 6.16 -6.73 5.46
N ARG A 20 6.91 -7.80 5.80
CA ARG A 20 8.15 -7.72 6.59
C ARG A 20 9.29 -6.93 5.94
N ASN A 21 9.23 -6.73 4.63
CA ASN A 21 10.25 -6.01 3.84
C ASN A 21 9.76 -4.59 3.48
N MET A 22 8.59 -4.17 3.93
CA MET A 22 8.12 -2.80 3.70
C MET A 22 8.84 -1.87 4.68
N GLU A 23 9.37 -0.77 4.14
CA GLU A 23 10.07 0.25 4.91
C GLU A 23 9.11 1.38 5.26
N LEU A 24 9.25 1.90 6.48
CA LEU A 24 8.55 3.12 6.90
C LEU A 24 9.21 4.33 6.24
N LEU A 25 8.38 5.27 5.81
CA LEU A 25 8.79 6.60 5.39
C LEU A 25 9.10 7.47 6.62
N THR A 26 9.61 8.67 6.40
CA THR A 26 10.05 9.62 7.44
C THR A 26 9.00 9.97 8.50
N ASP A 27 7.71 9.77 8.20
CA ASP A 27 6.59 10.10 9.08
C ASP A 27 5.90 8.84 9.65
N ASP A 28 6.62 7.73 9.75
CA ASP A 28 6.08 6.42 10.17
C ASP A 28 4.94 5.90 9.26
N LEU A 29 4.89 6.39 8.02
CA LEU A 29 3.92 5.96 7.00
C LEU A 29 4.48 4.79 6.18
N LEU A 30 3.62 3.85 5.81
CA LEU A 30 3.93 2.87 4.77
C LEU A 30 3.47 3.38 3.40
N ALA A 31 4.04 2.84 2.33
CA ALA A 31 3.59 3.14 0.97
C ALA A 31 2.08 2.86 0.78
N GLY A 32 1.52 1.88 1.51
CA GLY A 32 0.09 1.63 1.53
C GLY A 32 -0.74 2.77 2.10
N ASP A 33 -0.23 3.50 3.10
CA ASP A 33 -0.90 4.66 3.68
C ASP A 33 -0.97 5.80 2.66
N ILE A 34 0.10 6.03 1.90
CA ILE A 34 0.12 7.02 0.81
C ILE A 34 -0.93 6.67 -0.27
N ILE A 35 -1.01 5.39 -0.65
CA ILE A 35 -2.02 4.94 -1.61
C ILE A 35 -3.44 5.12 -1.07
N LEU A 36 -3.67 4.86 0.22
CA LEU A 36 -4.96 5.11 0.85
C LEU A 36 -5.33 6.61 0.81
N LEU A 37 -4.39 7.50 1.15
CA LEU A 37 -4.60 8.95 1.08
C LEU A 37 -4.94 9.40 -0.35
N TRP A 38 -4.24 8.91 -1.36
CA TRP A 38 -4.59 9.19 -2.76
C TRP A 38 -5.97 8.70 -3.14
N ARG A 39 -6.34 7.49 -2.70
CA ARG A 39 -7.67 6.92 -2.99
C ARG A 39 -8.79 7.78 -2.40
N ILE A 40 -8.59 8.30 -1.19
CA ILE A 40 -9.50 9.26 -0.53
C ILE A 40 -9.52 10.58 -1.30
N GLN A 41 -8.37 11.17 -1.61
CA GLN A 41 -8.26 12.45 -2.31
C GLN A 41 -8.92 12.41 -3.70
N PHE A 42 -8.82 11.29 -4.41
CA PHE A 42 -9.47 11.10 -5.71
C PHE A 42 -10.93 10.64 -5.62
N GLY A 43 -11.51 10.51 -4.42
CA GLY A 43 -12.91 10.10 -4.23
C GLY A 43 -13.20 8.64 -4.60
N THR A 44 -12.16 7.82 -4.76
CA THR A 44 -12.30 6.38 -5.10
C THR A 44 -12.36 5.47 -3.87
N PHE A 45 -12.21 6.05 -2.68
CA PHE A 45 -12.39 5.38 -1.40
C PHE A 45 -13.13 6.33 -0.45
N THR A 46 -14.29 5.90 0.02
CA THR A 46 -15.22 6.70 0.84
C THR A 46 -15.60 5.96 2.12
N THR A 47 -16.29 6.64 3.04
CA THR A 47 -16.79 6.06 4.30
C THR A 47 -17.82 4.93 4.09
N GLU A 48 -18.40 4.84 2.90
CA GLU A 48 -19.36 3.80 2.51
C GLU A 48 -18.68 2.62 1.79
N THR A 49 -17.39 2.75 1.46
CA THR A 49 -16.64 1.71 0.75
C THR A 49 -16.25 0.60 1.71
N TRP A 50 -16.61 -0.65 1.39
CA TRP A 50 -16.09 -1.81 2.11
C TRP A 50 -14.58 -1.92 1.92
N PHE A 51 -13.84 -2.11 3.02
CA PHE A 51 -12.38 -2.24 3.02
C PHE A 51 -11.87 -3.35 2.09
N PRO A 52 -11.28 -3.01 0.93
CA PRO A 52 -10.83 -4.02 -0.01
C PRO A 52 -9.62 -4.78 0.53
N LYS A 53 -9.63 -6.11 0.37
CA LYS A 53 -8.55 -6.99 0.83
C LYS A 53 -7.17 -6.68 0.22
N TYR A 54 -7.12 -6.04 -0.95
CA TYR A 54 -5.84 -5.71 -1.59
C TYR A 54 -5.01 -4.71 -0.78
N PHE A 55 -5.60 -3.90 0.09
CA PHE A 55 -4.81 -3.04 0.97
C PHE A 55 -3.93 -3.84 1.94
N GLU A 56 -4.45 -4.95 2.45
CA GLU A 56 -3.71 -5.85 3.32
C GLU A 56 -2.71 -6.69 2.51
N TYR A 57 -3.15 -7.35 1.43
CA TYR A 57 -2.33 -8.31 0.69
C TYR A 57 -1.32 -7.67 -0.27
N THR A 58 -1.64 -6.51 -0.84
CA THR A 58 -0.80 -5.84 -1.85
C THR A 58 -0.05 -4.67 -1.23
N TYR A 59 -0.71 -3.88 -0.38
CA TYR A 59 -0.14 -2.66 0.19
C TYR A 59 0.31 -2.80 1.65
N GLY A 60 0.10 -3.97 2.26
CA GLY A 60 0.62 -4.32 3.57
C GLY A 60 0.00 -3.58 4.76
N ILE A 61 -1.04 -2.77 4.54
CA ILE A 61 -1.66 -1.94 5.58
C ILE A 61 -2.99 -2.52 6.06
N ASP A 62 -3.28 -2.35 7.35
CA ASP A 62 -4.57 -2.65 7.96
C ASP A 62 -5.43 -1.39 7.95
N THR A 63 -6.13 -1.17 6.84
CA THR A 63 -6.87 0.07 6.56
C THR A 63 -7.79 0.51 7.72
N PRO A 64 -8.62 -0.36 8.33
CA PRO A 64 -9.44 0.02 9.48
C PRO A 64 -8.66 0.48 10.72
N LYS A 65 -7.49 -0.11 11.00
CA LYS A 65 -6.65 0.33 12.14
C LYS A 65 -6.00 1.67 11.86
N HIS A 66 -5.51 1.84 10.63
CA HIS A 66 -4.77 3.03 10.23
C HIS A 66 -5.68 4.26 10.16
N LEU A 67 -6.93 4.13 9.68
CA LEU A 67 -7.90 5.25 9.67
C LEU A 67 -8.37 5.72 11.05
N LYS A 68 -8.26 4.89 12.10
CA LYS A 68 -8.66 5.26 13.47
C LYS A 68 -7.60 6.04 14.24
N LEU A 69 -6.37 6.07 13.75
CA LEU A 69 -5.24 6.78 14.37
C LEU A 69 -5.14 8.23 13.90
N TRP A 70 -6.00 8.68 12.99
CA TRP A 70 -6.09 10.05 12.48
C TRP A 70 -7.39 10.72 12.95
#